data_AF-A0A1Y3ARS7-F1
#
_entry.id   AF-A0A1Y3ARS7-F1
#
_cell.length_a   1.000
_cell.length_b   1.000
_cell.length_c   1.000
_cell.angle_alpha   90.00
_cell.angle_beta   90.00
_cell.angle_gamma   90.00
#
_symmetry.space_group_name_H-M   'P 1'
#
loop_
_entity.id
_entity.type
_entity.pdbx_description
1 polymer ?
#
loop_
_entity_poly.entity_id
_entity_poly.type
_entity_poly.pdbx_seq_one_letter_code
_entity_poly.pdbx_strand_id
1 'polypeptide(L)'
;KLLTSEQFNDLNVAVIEARDRLGGRTFTVKNSNVKWVDLGGAYVGRGQNHLLRMIKEFDLKLYNVNEVENLVFYNQTVIIDQ
;
A
#
# COMPACT_ATOMS: atom_id res chain seq x y z
N LYS A 1 -1.11 15.38 0.23
CA LYS A 1 -0.31 15.72 -0.97
C LYS A 1 0.98 14.93 -0.83
N LEU A 2 1.35 14.07 -1.79
CA LEU A 2 2.71 13.54 -1.77
C LEU A 2 3.65 14.75 -1.94
N LEU A 3 4.70 14.77 -1.13
CA LEU A 3 5.70 15.81 -1.13
C LEU A 3 6.49 15.66 -2.43
N THR A 4 6.30 16.60 -3.36
CA THR A 4 7.01 16.55 -4.65
C THR A 4 8.45 17.01 -4.47
N SER A 5 9.36 16.54 -5.32
CA SER A 5 10.76 16.98 -5.33
C SER A 5 10.89 18.50 -5.35
N GLU A 6 10.01 19.17 -6.11
CA GLU A 6 9.96 20.64 -6.18
C GLU A 6 9.77 21.34 -4.83
N GLN A 7 9.08 20.71 -3.87
CA GLN A 7 8.86 21.32 -2.54
C GLN A 7 10.08 21.24 -1.62
N PHE A 8 11.10 20.46 -1.99
CA PHE A 8 12.28 20.17 -1.17
C PHE A 8 13.58 20.23 -1.96
N ASN A 9 13.61 20.90 -3.11
CA ASN A 9 14.82 21.02 -3.94
C ASN A 9 16.02 21.58 -3.15
N ASP A 10 15.77 22.36 -2.10
CA ASP A 10 16.80 22.96 -1.23
C ASP A 10 17.15 22.09 0.00
N LEU A 11 16.50 20.93 0.18
CA LEU A 11 16.80 20.02 1.28
C LEU A 11 17.65 18.84 0.82
N ASN A 12 18.73 18.58 1.56
CA ASN A 12 19.48 17.34 1.44
C ASN A 12 18.84 16.26 2.31
N VAL A 13 18.35 15.19 1.67
CA VAL A 13 17.62 14.11 2.35
C VAL A 13 18.42 12.80 2.26
N ALA A 14 18.61 12.15 3.40
CA ALA A 14 19.17 10.82 3.50
C ALA A 14 18.15 9.83 4.09
N VAL A 15 18.09 8.62 3.55
CA VAL A 15 17.28 7.51 4.07
C VAL A 15 18.23 6.45 4.62
N ILE A 16 18.10 6.12 5.91
CA ILE A 16 18.90 5.09 6.58
C ILE A 16 17.97 3.94 6.94
N GLU A 17 18.19 2.78 6.32
CA GLU A 17 17.44 1.54 6.56
C GLU A 17 18.38 0.47 7.13
N ALA A 18 17.90 -0.28 8.12
CA ALA A 18 18.71 -1.29 8.80
C ALA A 18 18.83 -2.58 7.99
N ARG A 19 17.84 -2.89 7.16
CA ARG A 19 17.85 -4.08 6.28
C ARG A 19 18.51 -3.78 4.94
N ASP A 20 18.79 -4.85 4.21
CA ASP A 20 19.21 -4.86 2.82
C ASP A 20 18.07 -4.56 1.82
N ARG A 21 16.88 -4.19 2.31
CA ARG A 21 15.70 -3.90 1.50
C ARG A 21 14.82 -2.82 2.11
N LEU A 22 14.08 -2.13 1.25
CA LEU A 22 13.02 -1.22 1.65
C LEU A 22 11.69 -1.95 1.93
N GLY A 23 10.70 -1.21 2.42
CA GLY A 23 9.31 -1.65 2.57
C GLY A 23 8.92 -2.10 3.98
N GLY A 24 9.89 -2.49 4.83
CA GLY A 24 9.62 -2.88 6.21
C GLY A 24 8.63 -4.07 6.29
N ARG A 25 7.37 -3.77 6.66
CA ARG A 25 6.28 -4.76 6.79
C ARG A 25 5.61 -5.13 5.46
N THR A 26 5.96 -4.50 4.35
CA THR A 26 5.65 -4.98 3.00
C THR A 26 6.86 -5.72 2.44
N PHE A 27 6.63 -6.87 1.79
CA PHE A 27 7.70 -7.67 1.22
C PHE A 27 7.19 -8.61 0.11
N THR A 28 7.45 -8.24 -1.13
CA THR A 28 7.12 -9.06 -2.30
C THR A 28 8.33 -9.92 -2.71
N VAL A 29 8.15 -11.24 -2.76
CA VAL A 29 9.19 -12.21 -3.16
C VAL A 29 8.85 -12.81 -4.52
N LYS A 30 9.86 -13.08 -5.34
CA LYS A 30 9.76 -13.79 -6.62
C LYS A 30 10.69 -14.99 -6.60
N ASN A 31 10.26 -16.15 -7.10
CA ASN A 31 11.13 -17.33 -7.23
C ASN A 31 10.64 -18.24 -8.36
N SER A 32 11.23 -19.43 -8.52
CA SER A 32 10.84 -20.39 -9.56
C SER A 32 9.44 -21.00 -9.35
N ASN A 33 8.93 -20.99 -8.11
CA ASN A 33 7.66 -21.63 -7.74
C ASN A 33 6.49 -20.66 -7.81
N VAL A 34 6.74 -19.35 -7.67
CA VAL A 34 5.72 -18.30 -7.75
C VAL A 34 6.21 -17.11 -8.57
N LYS A 35 5.34 -16.56 -9.42
CA LYS A 35 5.65 -15.36 -10.20
C LYS A 35 6.04 -14.19 -9.27
N TRP A 36 5.21 -13.94 -8.26
CA TRP A 36 5.46 -13.05 -7.13
C TRP A 36 4.45 -13.36 -6.01
N VAL A 37 4.82 -13.11 -4.76
CA VAL A 37 3.96 -13.28 -3.58
C VAL A 37 4.30 -12.23 -2.52
N ASP A 38 3.29 -11.62 -1.92
CA ASP A 38 3.46 -10.72 -0.77
C ASP A 38 3.52 -11.53 0.53
N LEU A 39 4.66 -11.51 1.21
CA LEU A 39 4.88 -12.11 2.54
C LEU A 39 4.61 -11.11 3.69
N GLY A 40 4.16 -9.91 3.35
CA GLY A 40 3.84 -8.83 4.27
C GLY A 40 2.42 -8.30 4.04
N GLY A 41 2.19 -7.01 4.32
CA GLY A 41 0.92 -6.36 4.00
C GLY A 41 0.65 -6.36 2.48
N ALA A 42 -0.53 -6.84 2.07
CA ALA A 42 -0.89 -7.07 0.67
C ALA A 42 -2.23 -6.42 0.23
N TYR A 43 -3.16 -6.24 1.16
CA TYR A 43 -4.53 -5.84 0.84
C TYR A 43 -4.74 -4.33 0.93
N VAL A 44 -5.36 -3.76 -0.10
CA VAL A 44 -5.76 -2.36 -0.18
C VAL A 44 -7.22 -2.31 -0.59
N GLY A 45 -8.00 -1.41 0.01
CA GLY A 45 -9.43 -1.35 -0.19
C GLY A 45 -10.02 0.05 -0.12
N ARG A 46 -11.35 0.11 -0.29
CA ARG A 46 -12.13 1.36 -0.25
C ARG A 46 -11.88 2.10 1.07
N GLY A 47 -11.72 3.42 1.00
CA GLY A 47 -11.44 4.29 2.16
C GLY A 47 -9.95 4.53 2.42
N GLN A 48 -9.05 3.71 1.85
CA GLN A 48 -7.60 3.90 1.98
C GLN A 48 -7.04 4.91 0.95
N ASN A 49 -7.65 6.10 0.93
CA ASN A 49 -7.48 7.09 -0.15
C ASN A 49 -6.04 7.59 -0.33
N HIS A 50 -5.23 7.61 0.73
CA HIS A 50 -3.82 8.02 0.63
C HIS A 50 -3.01 7.03 -0.19
N LEU A 51 -3.12 5.74 0.13
CA LEU A 51 -2.42 4.67 -0.58
C LEU A 51 -2.91 4.54 -2.02
N LEU A 52 -4.23 4.63 -2.23
CA LEU A 52 -4.84 4.59 -3.57
C LEU A 52 -4.33 5.71 -4.49
N ARG A 53 -4.07 6.92 -3.96
CA ARG A 53 -3.45 8.00 -4.75
C ARG A 53 -2.00 7.68 -5.14
N MET A 54 -1.21 7.12 -4.23
CA MET A 54 0.17 6.72 -4.53
C MET A 54 0.21 5.62 -5.60
N ILE A 55 -0.67 4.63 -5.48
CA ILE A 55 -0.80 3.53 -6.47
C ILE A 55 -1.02 4.11 -7.87
N LYS A 56 -1.92 5.10 -7.99
CA LYS A 56 -2.17 5.79 -9.27
C LYS A 56 -0.96 6.59 -9.75
N GLU A 57 -0.26 7.28 -8.85
CA GLU A 57 0.91 8.10 -9.17
C GLU A 57 2.08 7.27 -9.72
N PHE A 58 2.31 6.09 -9.16
CA PHE A 58 3.36 5.16 -9.61
C PHE A 58 2.89 4.13 -10.66
N ASP A 59 1.71 4.34 -11.26
CA ASP A 59 1.07 3.45 -12.25
C ASP A 59 1.00 1.96 -11.85
N LEU A 60 0.78 1.69 -10.57
CA LEU A 60 0.60 0.32 -10.06
C LEU A 60 -0.84 -0.16 -10.30
N LYS A 61 -1.00 -1.44 -10.63
CA LYS A 61 -2.31 -2.05 -10.88
C LYS A 61 -2.83 -2.78 -9.65
N LEU A 62 -4.12 -2.63 -9.40
CA LEU A 62 -4.87 -3.40 -8.40
C LEU A 62 -5.69 -4.48 -9.11
N TYR A 63 -5.93 -5.58 -8.40
CA TYR A 63 -6.87 -6.61 -8.81
C TYR A 63 -7.76 -6.97 -7.63
N ASN A 64 -8.99 -7.38 -7.91
CA ASN A 64 -9.90 -7.88 -6.88
C ASN A 64 -9.41 -9.24 -6.42
N VAL A 65 -9.31 -9.40 -5.10
CA VAL A 65 -9.03 -10.71 -4.51
C VAL A 65 -10.22 -11.61 -4.76
N ASN A 66 -9.98 -12.90 -4.92
CA ASN A 66 -11.05 -13.87 -5.11
C ASN A 66 -11.80 -14.06 -3.76
N GLU A 67 -12.98 -13.45 -3.64
CA GLU A 67 -13.82 -13.46 -2.45
C GLU A 67 -15.03 -14.43 -2.62
N VAL A 68 -14.77 -15.70 -2.94
CA VAL A 68 -15.84 -16.71 -3.10
C VAL A 68 -16.40 -17.17 -1.74
N GLU A 69 -15.64 -16.95 -0.67
CA GLU A 69 -15.99 -17.39 0.69
C GLU A 69 -16.71 -16.30 1.48
N ASN A 70 -17.37 -16.69 2.58
CA ASN A 70 -18.02 -15.76 3.50
C ASN A 70 -16.99 -14.89 4.25
N LEU A 71 -16.93 -13.61 3.92
CA LEU A 71 -16.03 -12.63 4.57
C LEU A 71 -16.75 -11.80 5.64
N VAL A 72 -16.04 -11.51 6.74
CA VAL A 72 -16.49 -10.58 7.78
C VAL A 72 -15.85 -9.22 7.53
N PHE A 73 -16.64 -8.25 7.05
CA PHE A 73 -16.23 -6.85 6.94
C PHE A 73 -16.74 -6.06 8.15
N TYR A 74 -15.84 -5.57 8.99
CA TYR A 74 -16.19 -4.68 10.10
C TYR A 74 -16.21 -3.23 9.61
N ASN A 75 -17.41 -2.70 9.33
CA ASN A 75 -17.61 -1.30 8.98
C ASN A 75 -18.07 -0.53 10.23
N GLN A 76 -17.20 0.34 10.77
CA GLN A 76 -17.61 1.33 11.76
C GLN A 76 -18.31 2.49 11.05
N THR A 77 -19.61 2.34 10.83
CA THR A 77 -20.46 3.49 10.47
C THR A 77 -20.85 4.20 11.76
N VAL A 78 -20.29 5.38 12.00
CA VAL A 78 -20.84 6.28 13.02
C VAL A 78 -22.10 6.90 12.43
N ILE A 79 -23.27 6.45 12.89
CA ILE A 79 -24.53 7.14 12.64
C ILE A 79 -24.54 8.35 13.59
N ILE A 80 -24.50 9.55 13.02
CA ILE A 80 -24.81 10.77 13.75
C ILE A 80 -26.31 10.96 13.58
N ASP A 81 -27.09 10.62 14.62
CA ASP A 81 -28.52 10.91 14.65
C ASP A 81 -28.74 12.43 14.55
N GLN A 82 -29.71 12.81 13.70
CA GLN A 82 -30.21 14.18 13.54
C GLN A 82 -31.13 14.56 14.70
#